data_AF-A0A2V5TYR8-F1
#
_entry.id   AF-A0A2V5TYR8-F1
#
_cell.length_a   1.000
_cell.length_b   1.000
_cell.length_c   1.000
_cell.angle_alpha   90.00
_cell.angle_beta   90.00
_cell.angle_gamma   90.00
#
_symmetry.space_group_name_H-M   'P 1'
#
loop_
_entity.id
_entity.type
_entity.pdbx_description
1 polymer ?
#
loop_
_entity_poly.entity_id
_entity_poly.type
_entity_poly.pdbx_seq_one_letter_code
_entity_poly.pdbx_strand_id
1 'polypeptide(L)' 'MLEVEDEYPDKLLHRATTEAIIGAAFEVHRDEAQLLNELKAIGFMVGLLVNFGRTKVEYKRLVF' A
#
# COMPACT_ATOMS: atom_id res chain seq x y z
N MET A 1 8.62 -31.42 -9.54
CA MET A 1 7.81 -30.26 -9.98
C MET A 1 6.41 -30.58 -9.52
N LEU A 2 5.90 -29.91 -8.48
CA LEU A 2 4.53 -30.11 -8.03
C LEU A 2 3.65 -29.33 -8.99
N GLU A 3 2.93 -30.03 -9.84
CA GLU A 3 1.85 -29.44 -10.63
C GLU A 3 0.70 -29.16 -9.65
N VAL A 4 0.60 -27.90 -9.23
CA VAL A 4 -0.59 -27.40 -8.56
C VAL A 4 -1.60 -27.20 -9.68
N GLU A 5 -2.46 -28.19 -9.88
CA GLU A 5 -3.65 -27.99 -10.70
C GLU A 5 -4.45 -26.83 -10.09
N ASP A 6 -4.64 -25.76 -10.87
CA ASP A 6 -5.44 -24.61 -10.48
C ASP A 6 -6.90 -25.06 -10.31
N GLU A 7 -7.24 -25.47 -9.09
CA GLU A 7 -8.49 -26.13 -8.74
C GLU A 7 -9.74 -25.23 -8.95
N TYR A 8 -9.57 -23.93 -9.26
CA TYR A 8 -10.67 -22.98 -9.48
C TYR A 8 -10.29 -21.86 -10.46
N PRO A 9 -10.72 -21.92 -11.73
CA PRO A 9 -10.14 -21.10 -12.80
C PRO A 9 -10.45 -19.60 -12.72
N ASP A 10 -11.46 -19.14 -11.96
CA ASP A 10 -11.69 -17.71 -11.72
C ASP A 10 -12.66 -17.51 -10.55
N LYS A 11 -12.15 -17.39 -9.31
CA LYS A 11 -12.97 -17.07 -8.13
C LYS A 11 -13.38 -15.60 -8.06
N LEU A 12 -12.73 -14.72 -8.82
CA LEU A 12 -12.90 -13.27 -8.73
C LEU A 12 -13.71 -12.75 -9.90
N LEU A 13 -14.99 -12.44 -9.64
CA LEU A 13 -15.94 -11.88 -10.63
C LEU A 13 -15.40 -10.62 -11.35
N HIS A 14 -14.55 -9.84 -10.68
CA HIS A 14 -13.90 -8.65 -11.22
C HIS A 14 -12.39 -8.66 -10.95
N ARG A 15 -11.71 -9.72 -11.36
CA ARG A 15 -10.27 -9.94 -11.13
C ARG A 15 -9.41 -8.69 -11.29
N ALA A 16 -9.46 -8.03 -12.45
CA ALA A 16 -8.64 -6.85 -12.73
C ALA A 16 -8.91 -5.69 -11.74
N THR A 17 -10.17 -5.41 -11.43
CA THR A 17 -10.54 -4.36 -10.47
C THR A 17 -10.10 -4.73 -9.06
N THR A 18 -10.27 -6.00 -8.66
CA THR A 18 -9.85 -6.51 -7.36
C THR A 18 -8.33 -6.44 -7.19
N GLU A 19 -7.56 -6.86 -8.19
CA GLU A 19 -6.10 -6.78 -8.18
C GLU A 19 -5.63 -5.32 -8.10
N ALA A 20 -6.24 -4.41 -8.85
CA ALA A 20 -5.91 -2.98 -8.80
C ALA A 20 -6.20 -2.35 -7.43
N ILE A 21 -7.36 -2.65 -6.82
CA ILE A 21 -7.72 -2.14 -5.49
C ILE A 21 -6.77 -2.69 -4.42
N ILE A 22 -6.49 -4.00 -4.46
CA ILE A 22 -5.60 -4.65 -3.50
C ILE A 22 -4.16 -4.14 -3.66
N GLY A 23 -3.66 -4.02 -4.89
CA GLY A 23 -2.34 -3.48 -5.18
C GLY A 23 -2.19 -2.05 -4.65
N ALA A 24 -3.14 -1.17 -4.97
CA ALA A 24 -3.14 0.20 -4.47
C ALA A 24 -3.21 0.25 -2.93
N ALA A 25 -4.01 -0.62 -2.29
CA ALA A 25 -4.06 -0.71 -0.84
C ALA A 25 -2.69 -1.11 -0.26
N PHE A 26 -2.02 -2.14 -0.81
CA PHE A 26 -0.70 -2.56 -0.34
C PHE A 26 0.38 -1.49 -0.51
N GLU A 27 0.35 -0.72 -1.59
CA GLU A 27 1.28 0.39 -1.80
C GLU A 27 1.13 1.46 -0.70
N VAL A 28 -0.11 1.89 -0.41
CA VAL A 28 -0.36 2.86 0.67
C VAL A 28 0.13 2.35 2.03
N HIS A 29 -0.09 1.07 2.34
CA HIS A 29 0.41 0.49 3.60
C HIS A 29 1.94 0.45 3.66
N ARG A 30 2.62 0.30 2.52
CA ARG A 30 4.09 0.30 2.45
C ARG A 30 4.66 1.67 2.79
N ASP A 31 4.10 2.73 2.22
CA ASP A 31 4.60 4.10 2.42
C ASP A 31 4.43 4.57 3.87
N GLU A 32 3.30 4.22 4.51
CA GLU A 32 3.07 4.51 5.92
C GLU A 32 4.06 3.77 6.83
N ALA A 33 4.25 2.47 6.59
CA ALA A 33 5.19 1.65 7.36
C ALA A 33 6.63 2.14 7.18
N GLN A 34 7.01 2.52 5.95
CA GLN A 34 8.32 3.07 5.66
C GLN A 34 8.56 4.37 6.43
N LEU A 35 7.64 5.34 6.33
CA LEU A 35 7.74 6.62 7.05
C LEU A 35 7.90 6.40 8.56
N LEU A 36 7.09 5.53 9.17
CA LEU A 36 7.19 5.26 10.60
C LEU A 36 8.54 4.65 11.01
N ASN A 37 9.11 3.77 10.19
CA ASN A 37 10.42 3.17 10.47
C ASN A 37 11.56 4.17 10.33
N GLU A 38 11.52 5.02 9.32
CA GLU A 38 12.51 6.09 9.12
C GLU A 38 12.47 7.09 10.27
N LEU A 39 11.27 7.52 10.68
CA LEU A 39 11.09 8.41 11.81
C LEU A 39 11.67 7.82 13.12
N LYS A 40 11.47 6.51 13.37
CA LYS A 40 12.10 5.79 14.48
C LYS A 40 13.62 5.80 14.41
N ALA A 41 14.17 5.55 13.22
CA ALA A 41 15.60 5.46 13.01
C ALA A 41 16.33 6.80 13.25
N ILE A 42 15.69 7.92 12.88
CA ILE A 42 16.26 9.27 13.01
C ILE A 42 15.88 9.96 14.33
N GLY A 43 14.91 9.43 15.09
CA GLY A 43 14.47 9.96 16.38
C GLY A 43 13.50 11.15 16.29
N PHE A 44 12.84 11.38 15.15
CA PHE A 44 11.79 12.40 15.03
C PHE A 44 10.42 11.79 15.26
N MET A 45 9.56 12.39 16.08
CA MET A 45 8.27 11.78 16.46
C MET A 45 7.13 11.97 15.44
N VAL A 46 7.27 12.89 14.49
CA VAL A 46 6.18 13.29 13.59
C VAL A 46 6.68 13.31 12.16
N GLY A 47 5.92 12.70 11.26
CA GLY A 47 6.15 12.75 9.82
C GLY A 47 4.90 13.08 9.02
N LEU A 48 5.12 13.50 7.77
CA LEU A 48 4.07 13.88 6.85
C LEU A 48 4.21 13.05 5.56
N LEU A 49 3.16 12.33 5.22
CA LEU A 49 3.02 11.69 3.91
C LEU A 49 2.17 12.60 3.02
N VAL A 50 2.61 12.86 1.78
CA VAL A 50 1.97 13.77 0.82
C VAL A 50 1.83 13.07 -0.53
N ASN A 51 0.71 13.28 -1.21
CA ASN A 51 0.51 12.80 -2.58
C ASN A 51 1.23 13.68 -3.62
N PHE A 52 1.60 13.09 -4.75
CA PHE A 52 2.15 13.80 -5.91
C PHE A 52 1.35 13.47 -7.18
N GLY A 53 1.42 14.34 -8.19
CA GLY A 53 0.77 14.11 -9.48
C GLY A 53 -0.77 14.24 -9.48
N ARG A 54 -1.35 14.73 -8.39
CA ARG A 54 -2.80 15.02 -8.27
C ARG A 54 -3.05 16.52 -8.35
N THR A 55 -4.24 16.90 -8.80
CA THR A 55 -4.67 18.32 -8.89
C THR A 55 -4.93 18.96 -7.53
N LYS A 56 -5.01 18.14 -6.47
CA LYS A 56 -5.21 18.58 -5.09
C LYS A 56 -4.20 17.88 -4.19
N VAL A 57 -3.60 18.66 -3.29
CA VAL A 57 -2.72 18.15 -2.24
C VAL A 57 -3.55 17.46 -1.17
N GLU A 58 -3.18 16.23 -0.87
CA GLU A 58 -3.69 15.39 0.19
C GLU A 58 -2.51 14.93 1.03
N TYR A 59 -2.67 14.95 2.35
CA TYR A 59 -1.59 14.61 3.25
C TYR A 59 -2.09 13.84 4.47
N LYS A 60 -1.21 13.03 5.05
CA LYS A 60 -1.44 12.27 6.29
C LYS A 60 -0.30 12.54 7.27
N ARG A 61 -0.65 12.96 8.49
CA ARG A 61 0.31 13.12 9.59
C ARG A 61 0.39 11.80 10.36
N LEU A 62 1.60 11.28 10.54
CA LEU A 62 1.86 10.08 11.33
C LEU A 62 2.70 10.39 12.58
N VAL A 63 2.51 9.58 13.61
CA VAL A 63 3.21 9.62 14.91
C VAL A 63 3.48 8.16 15.33
N PHE A 64 4.60 7.87 15.99
CA PHE A 64 4.94 6.54 16.54
C PHE A 64 5.54 6.64 17.94
#